data_AF-A0A0W7X929-F1
#
_entry.id   AF-A0A0W7X929-F1
#
_cell.length_a   1.000
_cell.length_b   1.000
_cell.length_c   1.000
_cell.angle_alpha   90.00
_cell.angle_beta   90.00
_cell.angle_gamma   90.00
#
_symmetry.space_group_name_H-M   'P 1'
#
loop_
_entity.id
_entity.type
_entity.pdbx_description
1 polymer ?
#
loop_
_entity_poly.entity_id
_entity_poly.type
_entity_poly.pdbx_seq_one_letter_code
_entity_poly.pdbx_strand_id
1 'polypeptide(L)'
;MLGYVAEAGAEGSEGLLVDSVRRGPAMWFERVGGACPQRNRLHIDVCVPHDEALGRVEDALAAGGRLVSASGAPAFWLLADMEANEVCVTMWRGREG
;
A
#
# COMPACT_ATOMS: atom_id res chain seq x y z
N MET A 1 -8.51 -17.68 15.55
CA MET A 1 -8.64 -17.51 14.09
C MET A 1 -8.76 -16.01 13.80
N LEU A 2 -8.03 -15.46 12.83
CA LEU A 2 -7.94 -14.01 12.60
C LEU A 2 -9.18 -13.41 11.89
N GLY A 3 -10.15 -14.22 11.47
CA GLY A 3 -11.43 -13.75 10.90
C GLY A 3 -11.38 -13.25 9.44
N TYR A 4 -10.22 -13.35 8.78
CA TYR A 4 -10.04 -13.04 7.37
C TYR A 4 -10.52 -14.17 6.47
N VAL A 5 -11.08 -13.78 5.33
CA VAL A 5 -11.56 -14.68 4.28
C VAL A 5 -10.96 -14.28 2.94
N ALA A 6 -10.81 -15.22 2.01
CA ALA A 6 -10.49 -14.88 0.64
C ALA A 6 -11.62 -14.03 0.04
N GLU A 7 -11.28 -12.99 -0.72
CA GLU A 7 -12.27 -12.22 -1.46
C GLU A 7 -12.96 -13.10 -2.51
N ALA A 8 -14.26 -12.89 -2.70
CA ALA A 8 -15.05 -13.68 -3.64
C ALA A 8 -14.48 -13.54 -5.06
N GLY A 9 -14.14 -14.68 -5.68
CA GLY A 9 -13.53 -14.72 -7.01
C GLY A 9 -12.00 -14.73 -7.02
N ALA A 10 -11.35 -14.65 -5.86
CA ALA A 10 -9.90 -14.82 -5.77
C ALA A 10 -9.53 -16.32 -5.74
N GLU A 11 -8.89 -16.83 -6.79
CA GLU A 11 -8.36 -18.22 -6.82
C GLU A 11 -6.86 -18.26 -6.51
N GLY A 12 -6.42 -19.34 -5.85
CA GLY A 12 -5.00 -19.64 -5.62
C GLY A 12 -4.35 -18.90 -4.44
N SER A 13 -3.01 -19.01 -4.33
CA SER A 13 -2.20 -18.39 -3.26
C SER A 13 -1.96 -16.89 -3.46
N GLU A 14 -2.58 -16.29 -4.47
CA GLU A 14 -2.45 -14.89 -4.86
C GLU A 14 -3.70 -14.08 -4.51
N GLY A 15 -4.66 -14.69 -3.81
CA GLY A 15 -5.94 -14.07 -3.49
C GLY A 15 -5.86 -13.01 -2.39
N LEU A 16 -6.62 -11.93 -2.56
CA LEU A 16 -6.81 -10.90 -1.55
C LEU A 16 -7.54 -11.49 -0.34
N LEU A 17 -6.98 -11.34 0.86
CA LEU A 17 -7.64 -11.62 2.11
C LEU A 17 -8.30 -10.36 2.64
N VAL A 18 -9.58 -10.46 2.98
CA VAL A 18 -10.37 -9.36 3.53
C VAL A 18 -10.93 -9.74 4.88
N ASP A 19 -11.03 -8.77 5.79
CA ASP A 19 -11.81 -8.94 7.01
C ASP A 19 -13.26 -9.20 6.60
N SER A 20 -13.85 -10.28 7.11
CA SER A 20 -15.25 -10.66 6.84
C SER A 20 -16.26 -9.56 7.17
N VAL A 21 -15.92 -8.67 8.12
CA VAL A 21 -16.74 -7.50 8.48
C VAL A 21 -16.14 -6.17 8.01
N ARG A 22 -15.11 -6.21 7.14
CA ARG A 22 -14.48 -5.05 6.45
C ARG A 22 -13.97 -3.94 7.40
N ARG A 23 -13.48 -4.28 8.59
CA ARG A 23 -12.85 -3.32 9.53
C ARG A 23 -11.33 -3.34 9.45
N GLY A 24 -10.74 -4.49 9.17
CA GLY A 24 -9.30 -4.66 8.99
C GLY A 24 -8.80 -4.30 7.58
N PRO A 25 -7.48 -4.07 7.43
CA PRO A 25 -6.88 -3.85 6.12
C PRO A 25 -7.01 -5.09 5.24
N ALA A 26 -7.16 -4.89 3.93
CA ALA A 26 -7.02 -6.00 3.00
C ALA A 26 -5.54 -6.44 2.94
N MET A 27 -5.30 -7.75 2.88
CA MET A 27 -3.96 -8.34 2.87
C MET A 27 -3.75 -9.15 1.60
N TRP A 28 -2.61 -8.96 0.96
CA TRP A 28 -2.19 -9.72 -0.20
C TRP A 28 -0.76 -10.23 0.01
N PHE A 29 -0.49 -11.45 -0.45
CA PHE A 29 0.80 -12.09 -0.32
C PHE A 29 1.40 -12.32 -1.70
N GLU A 30 2.42 -11.53 -2.03
CA GLU A 30 3.19 -11.71 -3.25
C GLU A 30 4.49 -12.46 -2.95
N ARG A 31 4.82 -13.45 -3.80
CA ARG A 31 6.09 -14.17 -3.68
C ARG A 31 7.21 -13.34 -4.28
N VAL A 32 7.99 -12.69 -3.41
CA VAL A 32 9.19 -11.95 -3.84
C VAL A 32 10.41 -12.87 -3.87
N GLY A 33 11.03 -13.02 -5.04
CA GLY A 33 12.31 -13.72 -5.20
C GLY A 33 13.50 -12.87 -4.77
N GLY A 34 14.49 -13.48 -4.10
CA GLY A 34 15.76 -12.83 -3.74
C GLY A 34 15.83 -12.23 -2.32
N ALA A 35 16.99 -11.66 -2.01
CA ALA A 35 17.24 -10.95 -0.75
C ALA A 35 16.85 -9.48 -0.89
N CYS A 36 16.11 -8.95 0.09
CA CYS A 36 15.81 -7.52 0.22
C CYS A 36 16.52 -7.00 1.49
N PRO A 37 17.83 -6.73 1.43
CA PRO A 37 18.66 -6.54 2.62
C PRO A 37 18.35 -5.26 3.42
N GLN A 38 17.56 -4.32 2.86
CA GLN A 38 17.28 -3.02 3.48
C GLN A 38 15.80 -2.61 3.45
N ARG A 39 14.89 -3.47 2.98
CA ARG A 39 13.46 -3.18 2.98
C ARG A 39 12.73 -4.23 3.81
N ASN A 40 11.81 -3.76 4.65
CA ASN A 40 10.80 -4.63 5.23
C ASN A 40 10.10 -5.41 4.09
N ARG A 41 9.76 -6.69 4.30
CA ARG A 41 9.03 -7.51 3.31
C ARG A 41 7.53 -7.17 3.25
N LEU A 42 7.17 -5.99 3.75
CA LEU A 42 5.81 -5.47 3.78
C LEU A 42 5.70 -4.32 2.79
N HIS A 43 4.59 -4.27 2.07
CA HIS A 43 4.15 -3.13 1.29
C HIS A 43 2.89 -2.60 1.95
N ILE A 44 2.91 -1.35 2.40
CA ILE A 44 1.76 -0.72 3.04
C ILE A 44 1.19 0.30 2.06
N ASP A 45 -0.07 0.08 1.65
CA ASP A 45 -0.86 1.00 0.84
C ASP A 45 -1.84 1.76 1.74
N VAL A 46 -1.72 3.09 1.77
CA VAL A 46 -2.71 3.99 2.38
C VAL A 46 -3.62 4.51 1.27
N CYS A 47 -4.71 3.79 1.05
CA CYS A 47 -5.73 4.15 0.07
C CYS A 47 -6.58 5.31 0.60
N VAL A 48 -6.59 6.44 -0.12
CA VAL A 48 -7.37 7.63 0.24
C VAL A 48 -8.23 8.13 -0.92
N PRO A 49 -9.27 8.95 -0.65
CA PRO A 49 -9.97 9.68 -1.70
C PRO A 49 -9.01 10.49 -2.58
N HIS A 50 -9.36 10.68 -3.84
CA HIS A 50 -8.45 11.29 -4.83
C HIS A 50 -8.06 12.74 -4.52
N ASP A 51 -8.95 13.45 -3.86
CA ASP A 51 -8.85 14.83 -3.39
C ASP A 51 -8.04 14.95 -2.10
N GLU A 52 -7.81 13.85 -1.40
CA GLU A 52 -6.97 13.78 -0.20
C GLU A 52 -5.54 13.35 -0.52
N ALA A 53 -5.31 12.64 -1.63
CA ALA A 53 -4.04 11.98 -1.92
C ALA A 53 -2.83 12.92 -1.85
N LEU A 54 -2.90 14.08 -2.51
CA LEU A 54 -1.80 15.04 -2.50
C LEU A 54 -1.61 15.68 -1.12
N GLY A 55 -2.71 16.00 -0.42
CA GLY A 55 -2.63 16.54 0.94
C GLY A 55 -1.95 15.57 1.91
N ARG A 56 -2.23 14.26 1.80
CA ARG A 56 -1.54 13.24 2.61
C ARG A 56 -0.05 13.12 2.28
N VAL A 57 0.32 13.28 1.02
CA VAL A 57 1.73 13.32 0.62
C VAL A 57 2.41 14.54 1.25
N GLU A 58 1.80 15.71 1.16
CA GLU A 58 2.31 16.96 1.75
C GLU A 58 2.47 16.86 3.27
N ASP A 59 1.46 16.34 3.98
CA ASP A 59 1.50 16.12 5.42
C ASP A 59 2.64 15.18 5.83
N ALA A 60 2.84 14.08 5.08
CA ALA A 60 3.91 13.14 5.34
C ALA A 60 5.30 13.77 5.15
N LEU A 61 5.47 14.62 4.13
CA LEU A 61 6.70 15.38 3.92
C LEU A 61 6.93 16.41 5.03
N ALA A 62 5.88 17.11 5.45
CA ALA A 62 5.95 18.08 6.55
C ALA A 62 6.32 17.42 7.90
N ALA A 63 5.92 16.16 8.11
CA ALA A 63 6.30 15.36 9.26
C ALA A 63 7.76 14.84 9.22
N GLY A 64 8.53 15.17 8.18
CA GLY A 64 9.92 14.74 8.01
C GLY A 64 10.09 13.49 7.13
N GLY A 65 9.03 13.04 6.46
CA GLY A 65 9.11 12.00 5.44
C GLY A 65 9.80 12.50 4.16
N ARG A 66 10.17 11.56 3.30
CA ARG A 66 10.81 11.83 2.01
C ARG A 66 10.06 11.13 0.89
N LEU A 67 9.86 11.84 -0.22
CA LEU A 67 9.40 11.24 -1.47
C LEU A 67 10.50 10.37 -2.06
N VAL A 68 10.24 9.06 -2.14
CA VAL A 68 11.14 8.07 -2.76
C VAL A 68 10.87 7.99 -4.26
N SER A 69 9.60 7.92 -4.65
CA SER A 69 9.19 7.91 -6.06
C SER A 69 7.81 8.50 -6.26
N ALA A 70 7.64 9.25 -7.34
CA ALA A 70 6.36 9.68 -7.89
C ALA A 70 6.09 9.10 -9.29
N SER A 71 6.86 8.09 -9.72
CA SER A 71 6.73 7.49 -11.06
C SER A 71 5.37 6.83 -11.31
N GLY A 72 4.68 6.45 -10.23
CA GLY A 72 3.33 5.89 -10.25
C GLY A 72 2.22 6.93 -10.17
N ALA A 73 2.53 8.23 -10.11
CA ALA A 73 1.51 9.25 -10.02
C ALA A 73 0.67 9.28 -11.31
N PRO A 74 -0.66 9.45 -11.22
CA PRO A 74 -1.40 9.80 -10.01
C PRO A 74 -1.90 8.57 -9.21
N ALA A 75 -1.63 7.34 -9.65
CA ALA A 75 -2.11 6.14 -8.99
C ALA A 75 -1.51 5.93 -7.59
N PHE A 76 -0.22 6.26 -7.42
CA PHE A 76 0.46 6.21 -6.13
C PHE A 76 1.72 7.08 -6.04
N TRP A 77 2.11 7.40 -4.80
CA TRP A 77 3.40 7.99 -4.42
C TRP A 77 4.06 7.12 -3.37
N LEU A 78 5.34 6.82 -3.56
CA LEU A 78 6.15 6.07 -2.61
C LEU A 78 6.90 7.04 -1.69
N LEU A 79 6.63 6.96 -0.40
CA LEU A 79 7.24 7.75 0.66
C LEU A 79 8.09 6.86 1.56
N ALA A 80 9.08 7.45 2.22
CA ALA A 80 9.81 6.81 3.31
C ALA A 80 9.91 7.73 4.53
N ASP A 81 9.88 7.15 5.73
CA ASP A 81 10.19 7.87 6.96
C ASP A 81 11.72 8.00 7.19
N MET A 82 12.09 8.54 8.35
CA MET A 82 13.48 8.73 8.78
C MET A 82 14.24 7.41 9.01
N GLU A 83 13.52 6.31 9.26
CA GLU A 83 14.07 4.96 9.46
C GLU A 83 14.10 4.14 8.15
N ALA A 84 13.75 4.78 7.03
CA ALA A 84 13.63 4.18 5.70
C ALA A 84 12.49 3.14 5.57
N ASN A 85 11.48 3.18 6.44
CA ASN A 85 10.26 2.42 6.24
C ASN A 85 9.46 3.03 5.08
N GLU A 86 9.09 2.20 4.12
CA GLU A 86 8.39 2.64 2.91
C GLU A 86 6.86 2.45 3.01
N VAL A 87 6.12 3.45 2.55
CA VAL A 87 4.65 3.45 2.48
C VAL A 87 4.19 4.11 1.18
N CYS A 88 3.18 3.54 0.54
CA CYS A 88 2.53 4.13 -0.62
C CYS A 88 1.27 4.90 -0.20
N VAL A 89 1.15 6.16 -0.62
CA VAL A 89 -0.15 6.85 -0.65
C VAL A 89 -0.78 6.55 -2.00
N THR A 90 -1.97 5.95 -1.99
CA THR A 90 -2.61 5.44 -3.20
C THR A 90 -4.03 5.95 -3.32
N MET A 91 -4.52 5.99 -4.55
CA MET A 91 -5.91 6.32 -4.83
C MET A 91 -6.47 5.48 -5.96
N TRP A 92 -7.80 5.47 -6.08
CA TRP A 92 -8.51 4.67 -7.08
C TRP A 92 -8.26 5.17 -8.52
N ARG A 93 -8.03 6.47 -8.72
CA ARG A 93 -7.74 7.04 -10.05
C ARG A 93 -6.37 6.60 -10.55
N GLY A 94 -6.31 6.23 -11.83
CA GLY A 94 -5.04 5.85 -12.49
C GLY A 94 -4.61 4.41 -12.27
N ARG A 95 -5.44 3.59 -11.59
CA ARG A 95 -5.25 2.13 -11.45
C ARG A 95 -5.91 1.32 -12.58
N GLU A 96 -6.50 2.00 -13.57
CA GLU A 96 -7.05 1.39 -14.78
C GLU A 96 -5.90 1.01 -15.73
N GLY A 97 -5.72 -0.29 -15.95
CA GLY A 97 -4.70 -0.88 -16.83
C GLY A 97 -4.99 -2.34 -17.10
#